data_AF-I2QT11-F1
#
_entry.id   AF-I2QT11-F1
#
_cell.length_a   1.000
_cell.length_b   1.000
_cell.length_c   1.000
_cell.angle_alpha   90.00
_cell.angle_beta   90.00
_cell.angle_gamma   90.00
#
_symmetry.space_group_name_H-M   'P 1'
#
loop_
_entity.id
_entity.type
_entity.pdbx_description
1 polymer ?
#
loop_
_entity_poly.entity_id
_entity_poly.type
_entity_poly.pdbx_seq_one_letter_code
_entity_poly.pdbx_strand_id
1 'polypeptide(L)' 'MAKKAARKRAPAAEGAEDKSSPALDKIAGLLALIATKELDTDTAALKLVACGFSAREISGLLDVGPNYVNVARHRKKNK' A
#
# COMPACT_ATOMS: atom_id res chain seq x y z
N MET A 1 7.82 -27.05 -32.38
CA MET A 1 8.16 -26.09 -31.30
C MET A 1 7.13 -24.97 -31.30
N ALA A 2 6.29 -24.88 -30.26
CA ALA A 2 5.15 -23.95 -30.22
C ALA A 2 5.58 -22.56 -29.70
N LYS A 3 5.32 -21.50 -30.48
CA LYS A 3 5.62 -20.10 -30.14
C LYS A 3 4.63 -19.61 -29.08
N LYS A 4 5.09 -19.34 -27.85
CA LYS A 4 4.29 -18.70 -26.79
C LYS A 4 4.13 -17.21 -27.09
N ALA A 5 2.89 -16.77 -27.33
CA ALA A 5 2.52 -15.37 -27.49
C ALA A 5 2.84 -14.57 -26.21
N ALA A 6 3.62 -13.49 -26.35
CA ALA A 6 3.92 -12.56 -25.28
C ALA A 6 2.65 -11.78 -24.92
N ARG A 7 2.11 -12.03 -23.73
CA ARG A 7 1.01 -11.22 -23.15
C ARG A 7 1.54 -9.82 -22.86
N LYS A 8 1.21 -8.85 -23.72
CA LYS A 8 1.32 -7.42 -23.42
C LYS A 8 0.46 -7.12 -22.20
N ARG A 9 1.07 -6.72 -21.09
CA ARG A 9 0.37 -6.12 -19.96
C ARG A 9 -0.04 -4.71 -20.40
N ALA A 10 -1.34 -4.43 -20.40
CA ALA A 10 -1.83 -3.07 -20.57
C ALA A 10 -1.33 -2.20 -19.40
N PRO A 11 -0.91 -0.95 -19.62
CA PRO A 11 -0.64 -0.03 -18.54
C PRO A 11 -1.93 0.17 -17.75
N ALA A 12 -1.84 0.04 -16.42
CA ALA A 12 -2.94 0.35 -15.52
C ALA A 12 -3.35 1.81 -15.76
N ALA A 13 -4.63 2.03 -16.01
CA ALA A 13 -5.18 3.37 -16.15
C ALA A 13 -4.85 4.19 -14.89
N GLU A 14 -4.08 5.26 -15.06
CA GLU A 14 -3.96 6.35 -14.10
C GLU A 14 -5.35 7.00 -14.01
N GLY A 15 -6.07 6.66 -12.95
CA GLY A 15 -7.42 7.14 -12.69
C GLY A 15 -7.43 8.08 -11.49
N ALA A 16 -7.97 9.27 -11.73
CA ALA A 16 -8.29 10.35 -10.80
C ALA A 16 -7.09 11.20 -10.32
N GLU A 17 -6.94 12.37 -10.92
CA GLU A 17 -6.30 13.52 -10.28
C GLU A 17 -7.16 13.90 -9.05
N ASP A 18 -6.79 13.32 -7.91
CA ASP A 18 -7.34 13.72 -6.62
C ASP A 18 -6.97 15.19 -6.40
N LYS A 19 -7.98 16.02 -6.12
CA LYS A 19 -7.78 17.36 -5.57
C LYS A 19 -7.37 17.21 -4.09
N SER A 20 -6.29 16.48 -3.81
CA SER A 20 -5.79 16.31 -2.46
C SER A 20 -5.29 17.67 -1.99
N SER A 21 -5.86 18.15 -0.88
CA SER A 21 -5.28 19.29 -0.21
C SER A 21 -4.03 18.77 0.51
N PRO A 22 -2.85 19.39 0.32
CA PRO A 22 -1.63 18.95 0.99
C PRO A 22 -1.73 19.01 2.53
N ALA A 23 -2.69 19.76 3.07
CA ALA A 23 -3.02 19.74 4.49
C ALA A 23 -3.76 18.45 4.90
N LEU A 24 -4.68 17.96 4.05
CA LEU A 24 -5.41 16.71 4.30
C LEU A 24 -4.47 15.50 4.26
N ASP A 25 -3.50 15.49 3.33
CA ASP A 25 -2.51 14.40 3.26
C ASP A 25 -1.64 14.34 4.52
N LYS A 26 -1.25 15.51 5.06
CA LYS A 26 -0.53 15.61 6.34
C LYS A 26 -1.37 15.12 7.52
N ILE A 27 -2.67 15.47 7.54
CA ILE A 27 -3.59 15.01 8.59
C ILE A 27 -3.77 13.49 8.50
N ALA A 28 -3.96 12.94 7.29
CA ALA A 28 -4.06 11.51 7.07
C ALA A 28 -2.80 10.78 7.55
N GLY A 29 -1.61 11.30 7.23
CA GLY A 29 -0.34 10.76 7.73
C GLY A 29 -0.22 10.79 9.26
N LEU A 30 -0.62 11.88 9.90
CA LEU A 30 -0.64 11.97 11.37
C LEU A 30 -1.61 10.97 12.00
N LEU A 31 -2.83 10.85 11.46
CA LEU A 31 -3.81 9.88 11.93
C LEU A 31 -3.32 8.44 11.73
N ALA A 32 -2.66 8.16 10.61
CA ALA A 32 -2.02 6.86 10.37
C ALA A 32 -1.00 6.52 11.45
N LEU A 33 -0.06 7.43 11.74
CA LEU A 33 0.97 7.23 12.78
C LEU A 33 0.35 6.97 14.16
N ILE A 34 -0.69 7.72 14.54
CA ILE A 34 -1.39 7.52 15.81
C ILE A 34 -2.08 6.16 15.84
N ALA A 35 -2.81 5.81 14.78
CA ALA A 35 -3.58 4.57 14.69
C ALA A 35 -2.70 3.31 14.66
N THR A 36 -1.47 3.41 14.16
CA THR A 36 -0.54 2.28 14.05
C THR A 36 0.52 2.21 15.15
N LYS A 37 0.58 3.19 16.06
CA LYS A 37 1.64 3.31 17.07
C LYS A 37 1.85 2.05 17.93
N GLU A 38 0.76 1.36 18.27
CA GLU A 38 0.79 0.19 19.16
C GLU A 38 0.57 -1.14 18.41
N LEU A 39 0.49 -1.10 17.09
CA LEU A 39 0.26 -2.28 16.26
C LEU A 39 1.58 -2.90 15.81
N ASP A 40 1.59 -4.22 15.66
CA ASP A 40 2.64 -4.88 14.93
C ASP A 40 2.65 -4.44 13.46
N THR A 41 3.83 -4.47 12.83
CA THR A 41 4.05 -3.89 11.51
C THR A 41 3.20 -4.55 10.42
N ASP A 42 2.92 -5.86 10.52
CA ASP A 42 2.04 -6.59 9.59
C ASP A 42 0.58 -6.12 9.74
N THR A 43 0.06 -6.03 10.97
CA THR A 43 -1.30 -5.52 11.24
C THR A 43 -1.45 -4.06 10.85
N ALA A 44 -0.46 -3.22 11.17
CA ALA A 44 -0.42 -1.81 10.79
C ALA A 44 -0.50 -1.64 9.26
N ALA A 45 0.36 -2.34 8.52
CA ALA A 45 0.38 -2.29 7.06
C ALA A 45 -0.97 -2.69 6.46
N LEU A 46 -1.59 -3.76 6.96
CA LEU A 46 -2.88 -4.22 6.45
C LEU A 46 -4.03 -3.25 6.76
N LYS A 47 -4.01 -2.58 7.91
CA LYS A 47 -5.01 -1.55 8.23
C LYS A 47 -4.84 -0.31 7.35
N LEU A 48 -3.61 0.17 7.14
CA LEU A 48 -3.36 1.32 6.27
C LEU A 48 -3.79 1.05 4.82
N VAL A 49 -3.56 -0.17 4.32
CA VAL A 49 -4.09 -0.60 3.02
C VAL A 49 -5.61 -0.54 2.96
N ALA A 50 -6.30 -0.96 4.02
CA ALA A 50 -7.76 -0.89 4.09
C ALA A 50 -8.27 0.56 4.14
N CYS A 51 -7.49 1.48 4.70
CA CYS A 51 -7.76 2.92 4.71
C CYS A 51 -7.42 3.62 3.39
N GLY A 52 -6.90 2.91 2.38
CA GLY A 52 -6.62 3.46 1.04
C GLY A 52 -5.20 4.00 0.85
N PHE A 53 -4.29 3.85 1.83
CA PHE A 53 -2.90 4.24 1.64
C PHE A 53 -2.22 3.35 0.58
N SER A 54 -1.43 3.98 -0.28
CA SER A 54 -0.62 3.30 -1.28
C SER A 54 0.56 2.54 -0.63
N ALA A 55 1.09 1.55 -1.34
CA ALA A 55 2.26 0.80 -0.87
C ALA A 55 3.49 1.70 -0.62
N ARG A 56 3.64 2.78 -1.39
CA ARG A 56 4.74 3.76 -1.22
C ARG A 56 4.57 4.55 0.08
N GLU A 57 3.37 5.04 0.35
CA GLU A 57 3.10 5.80 1.59
C GLU A 57 3.28 4.91 2.81
N ILE A 58 2.80 3.67 2.75
CA ILE A 58 2.98 2.69 3.82
C ILE A 58 4.46 2.38 4.05
N SER A 59 5.25 2.21 2.97
CA SER A 59 6.69 1.99 3.12
C SER A 59 7.40 3.16 3.80
N GLY A 60 6.99 4.40 3.51
CA GLY A 60 7.55 5.58 4.16
C GLY A 60 7.08 5.74 5.62
N LEU A 61 5.81 5.43 5.91
CA LEU A 61 5.22 5.56 7.25
C LEU A 61 5.74 4.51 8.24
N LEU A 62 5.96 3.28 7.78
CA LEU A 62 6.37 2.15 8.63
C LEU A 62 7.87 1.80 8.50
N ASP A 63 8.63 2.54 7.69
CA ASP A 63 10.04 2.26 7.38
C ASP A 63 10.28 0.81 6.91
N VAL A 64 9.45 0.35 5.98
CA VAL A 64 9.49 -1.01 5.43
C VAL A 64 9.74 -0.99 3.93
N GLY A 65 10.20 -2.12 3.37
CA GLY A 65 10.40 -2.25 1.93
C GLY A 65 9.11 -2.06 1.11
N PRO A 66 9.18 -1.62 -0.16
CA PRO A 66 8.01 -1.31 -0.99
C PRO A 66 7.11 -2.52 -1.29
N ASN A 67 7.65 -3.74 -1.17
CA ASN A 67 6.88 -4.99 -1.35
C ASN A 67 6.28 -5.53 -0.04
N TYR A 68 6.47 -4.86 1.09
CA TYR A 68 6.11 -5.37 2.41
C TYR A 68 4.62 -5.70 2.53
N VAL A 69 3.75 -4.82 2.01
CA VAL A 69 2.29 -5.03 2.02
C VAL A 69 1.89 -6.36 1.35
N ASN A 70 2.51 -6.70 0.23
CA ASN A 70 2.23 -7.96 -0.48
C ASN A 70 2.67 -9.17 0.35
N VAL A 71 3.83 -9.06 1.01
CA VAL A 71 4.34 -10.10 1.91
C VAL A 71 3.44 -10.26 3.13
N ALA A 72 3.01 -9.16 3.76
CA ALA A 72 2.09 -9.17 4.90
C ALA A 72 0.74 -9.81 4.56
N ARG A 73 0.17 -9.50 3.37
CA ARG A 73 -1.04 -10.16 2.86
C ARG A 73 -0.86 -11.67 2.69
N HIS A 74 0.27 -12.10 2.13
CA HIS A 74 0.59 -13.52 1.98
C HIS A 74 0.75 -14.22 3.33
N ARG A 75 1.43 -13.61 4.30
CA ARG A 75 1.59 -14.16 5.66
C ARG A 75 0.24 -14.32 6.36
N LYS A 76 -0.64 -13.31 6.28
CA LYS A 76 -1.99 -13.40 6.86
C LYS A 76 -2.85 -14.50 6.22
N LYS A 77 -2.72 -14.73 4.91
CA LYS A 77 -3.46 -15.80 4.21
C LYS A 77 -3.00 -17.21 4.62
N ASN A 78 -1.73 -17.34 5.01
CA ASN A 78 -1.12 -18.61 5.38
C ASN A 78 -1.15 -18.89 6.90
N LYS A 79 -1.78 -18.01 7.68
CA LYS A 79 -1.92 -18.12 9.13
C LYS A 79 -3.37 -18.46 9.46
#